data_AF-A0A958NC20-F1
#
_entry.id   AF-A0A958NC20-F1
#
_cell.length_a   1.000
_cell.length_b   1.000
_cell.length_c   1.000
_cell.angle_alpha   90.00
_cell.angle_beta   90.00
_cell.angle_gamma   90.00
#
_symmetry.space_group_name_H-M   'P 1'
#
loop_
_entity.id
_entity.type
_entity.pdbx_description
1 polymer ?
#
loop_
_entity_poly.entity_id
_entity_poly.type
_entity_poly.pdbx_seq_one_letter_code
_entity_poly.pdbx_strand_id
1 'polypeptide(L)'
;MRPNYNSYSPDTSPDQVPRRWRQAMVALFLFATSILSAQNQLDVEGTVRVKGGNRNDVKITVSRDGGPAKVIHLSGGGFFSEPLDFNHVYIFSFSKPGYVSKKISVDTKVPAARIQDQFEPFDFIIELFEQVEGVNTIIFNQPVGKISYSSDVDDFDYDTDYTKSIQSQIEKAEQELEEKLKEQEDAKKEAEKKAKAEEAARKKAEEEAAKKAKEEAEAKRKAEEEAAKKAAEEAEAKRKAEEEAARKAAAEAEAKRQVEAQRAEAEAKRQAEAEAARKAAAAQAEAEAKRKAEEAARQAEAKRKAEAEAAKKAADAEAEAKRKAEEAARQAEAEAKRKADAEAARKAEAEAKRKAEEEARKAAADADAKRKAEEAAKKAAADAEAKRKAEEDAKKAAADAEAKRKAEEAAKKAAADAEAKRKAEEDARKAAADADAKRKAEEAAKKAAADAEAKRKAEEAAAADARAGEARRKAAEEEARKKAEQEENDRRVREAQIAAAERRRKEAAAKLEQQKRLTETPPTVKLTSKTEVELNKEYKEGITEEVIEERNRRIRKIVINRGGDVTIYKHITYNWGGVFYFRNDESISKDLFEREAKL
;
A
#
# COMPACT_ATOMS: atom_id res chain seq x y z
N MET A 1 50.84 21.72 69.57
CA MET A 1 52.30 21.57 69.72
C MET A 1 52.70 20.22 69.15
N ARG A 2 53.63 20.21 68.19
CA ARG A 2 54.41 19.03 67.74
C ARG A 2 55.48 18.69 68.82
N PRO A 3 56.44 17.76 68.61
CA PRO A 3 56.38 16.31 68.29
C PRO A 3 57.38 15.49 69.16
N ASN A 4 57.43 14.15 69.02
CA ASN A 4 58.67 13.32 68.95
C ASN A 4 58.32 11.83 68.96
N TYR A 5 58.55 11.08 67.88
CA TYR A 5 59.79 10.44 67.39
C TYR A 5 60.04 9.03 67.96
N ASN A 6 59.64 8.05 67.13
CA ASN A 6 60.46 6.95 66.59
C ASN A 6 61.24 6.01 67.54
N SER A 7 60.90 4.72 67.47
CA SER A 7 61.93 3.67 67.31
C SER A 7 61.33 2.39 66.66
N TYR A 8 61.82 2.10 65.45
CA TYR A 8 61.93 0.77 64.81
C TYR A 8 62.49 -0.27 65.82
N SER A 9 62.11 -1.55 65.83
CA SER A 9 62.33 -2.56 64.77
C SER A 9 61.64 -3.91 65.15
N PRO A 10 61.63 -4.91 64.25
CA PRO A 10 60.57 -5.90 64.10
C PRO A 10 60.87 -7.23 64.80
N ASP A 11 59.83 -8.00 65.17
CA ASP A 11 59.83 -9.42 64.86
C ASP A 11 58.42 -10.05 64.88
N THR A 12 58.30 -11.01 63.98
CA THR A 12 57.23 -11.92 63.59
C THR A 12 56.28 -12.48 64.66
N SER A 13 54.97 -12.43 64.38
CA SER A 13 54.07 -13.61 64.40
C SER A 13 52.65 -13.24 63.91
N PRO A 14 52.06 -14.00 62.95
CA PRO A 14 50.80 -13.66 62.33
C PRO A 14 49.63 -14.30 63.09
N ASP A 15 48.92 -13.50 63.90
CA ASP A 15 47.76 -13.98 64.64
C ASP A 15 46.53 -13.09 64.40
N GLN A 16 45.95 -13.21 63.20
CA GLN A 16 44.58 -12.81 62.88
C GLN A 16 44.07 -13.65 61.70
N VAL A 17 43.67 -14.89 61.97
CA VAL A 17 42.82 -15.66 61.04
C VAL A 17 41.38 -15.61 61.56
N PRO A 18 40.42 -15.00 60.84
CA PRO A 18 39.07 -14.85 61.34
C PRO A 18 38.32 -16.18 61.41
N ARG A 19 37.52 -16.30 62.48
CA ARG A 19 36.64 -17.39 62.91
C ARG A 19 35.72 -17.93 61.79
N ARG A 20 36.20 -18.82 60.91
CA ARG A 20 35.32 -19.72 60.10
C ARG A 20 35.86 -21.15 59.95
N TRP A 21 36.78 -21.59 60.81
CA TRP A 21 37.49 -22.87 60.69
C TRP A 21 37.55 -23.67 62.02
N ARG A 22 36.42 -23.74 62.75
CA ARG A 22 36.25 -24.63 63.92
C ARG A 22 34.96 -25.47 63.90
N GLN A 23 34.49 -25.83 62.70
CA GLN A 23 33.44 -26.85 62.52
C GLN A 23 33.76 -27.85 61.38
N ALA A 24 35.05 -28.08 61.12
CA ALA A 24 35.51 -29.09 60.14
C ALA A 24 36.48 -30.10 60.77
N MET A 25 36.27 -30.44 62.05
CA MET A 25 37.00 -31.51 62.75
C MET A 25 36.12 -32.29 63.74
N VAL A 26 34.83 -32.52 63.39
CA VAL A 26 33.96 -33.58 63.95
C VAL A 26 32.97 -34.06 62.84
N ALA A 27 33.48 -34.28 61.63
CA ALA A 27 32.76 -35.03 60.59
C ALA A 27 33.68 -36.08 59.96
N LEU A 28 34.65 -36.56 60.74
CA LEU A 28 35.49 -37.70 60.45
C LEU A 28 34.96 -38.89 61.28
N PHE A 29 33.69 -39.26 61.13
CA PHE A 29 33.15 -40.60 61.50
C PHE A 29 31.68 -40.83 61.11
N LEU A 30 31.16 -40.26 60.02
CA LEU A 30 29.81 -40.60 59.51
C LEU A 30 29.73 -40.50 57.97
N PHE A 31 30.74 -40.98 57.24
CA PHE A 31 30.66 -41.06 55.78
C PHE A 31 31.58 -42.15 55.21
N ALA A 32 31.46 -43.38 55.71
CA ALA A 32 32.05 -44.57 55.10
C ALA A 32 31.40 -45.86 55.63
N THR A 33 30.08 -45.94 55.56
CA THR A 33 29.38 -47.23 55.51
C THR A 33 28.35 -47.15 54.41
N SER A 34 28.81 -47.03 53.17
CA SER A 34 28.19 -47.84 52.13
C SER A 34 28.58 -49.27 52.47
N ILE A 35 27.79 -49.88 53.35
CA ILE A 35 27.67 -51.32 53.41
C ILE A 35 27.40 -51.70 51.96
N LEU A 36 28.37 -52.40 51.36
CA LEU A 36 28.13 -53.21 50.18
C LEU A 36 27.17 -54.30 50.67
N SER A 37 25.89 -53.94 50.78
CA SER A 37 24.85 -54.93 50.84
C SER A 37 24.84 -55.46 49.42
N ALA A 38 25.38 -56.66 49.22
CA ALA A 38 24.92 -57.47 48.11
C ALA A 38 23.42 -57.64 48.33
N GLN A 39 22.62 -56.70 47.84
CA GLN A 39 21.20 -56.91 47.67
C GLN A 39 21.14 -57.93 46.53
N ASN A 40 20.89 -59.19 46.88
CA ASN A 40 20.56 -60.22 45.91
C ASN A 40 19.25 -59.78 45.25
N GLN A 41 19.42 -59.18 44.08
CA GLN A 41 18.40 -58.62 43.22
C GLN A 41 18.65 -59.14 41.82
N LEU A 42 17.59 -59.25 41.03
CA LEU A 42 17.70 -59.47 39.60
C LEU A 42 17.94 -58.13 38.90
N ASP A 43 19.08 -57.98 38.24
CA ASP A 43 19.33 -56.80 37.40
C ASP A 43 18.54 -56.95 36.09
N VAL A 44 17.58 -56.07 35.85
CA VAL A 44 16.82 -56.03 34.59
C VAL A 44 17.28 -54.84 33.77
N GLU A 45 17.77 -55.13 32.57
CA GLU A 45 18.25 -54.13 31.63
C GLU A 45 17.31 -54.05 30.42
N GLY A 46 17.15 -52.85 29.87
CA GLY A 46 16.32 -52.73 28.69
C GLY A 46 16.66 -51.56 27.79
N THR A 47 16.45 -51.78 26.50
CA THR A 47 16.61 -50.78 25.45
C THR A 47 15.26 -50.40 24.85
N VAL A 48 14.90 -49.13 24.93
CA VAL A 48 13.68 -48.60 24.29
C VAL A 48 14.00 -47.99 22.93
N ARG A 49 13.28 -48.49 21.92
CA ARG A 49 13.25 -48.00 20.54
C ARG A 49 11.88 -47.42 20.23
N VAL A 50 11.85 -46.43 19.33
CA VAL A 50 10.62 -45.78 18.86
C VAL A 50 10.65 -45.78 17.34
N LYS A 51 9.76 -46.56 16.70
CA LYS A 51 9.65 -46.62 15.23
C LYS A 51 8.84 -45.42 14.75
N GLY A 52 9.34 -44.71 13.73
CA GLY A 52 8.68 -43.51 13.19
C GLY A 52 8.91 -42.21 13.98
N GLY A 53 9.65 -42.27 15.10
CA GLY A 53 9.86 -41.08 15.93
C GLY A 53 11.14 -41.07 16.76
N ASN A 54 11.17 -40.22 17.78
CA ASN A 54 12.28 -40.09 18.72
C ASN A 54 11.88 -40.58 20.12
N ARG A 55 12.90 -40.74 20.98
CA ARG A 55 12.75 -41.25 22.35
C ARG A 55 12.39 -40.17 23.38
N ASN A 56 12.17 -38.92 22.97
CA ASN A 56 11.72 -37.88 23.89
C ASN A 56 10.34 -38.25 24.42
N ASP A 57 10.01 -37.82 25.63
CA ASP A 57 8.70 -38.05 26.26
C ASP A 57 8.32 -39.54 26.46
N VAL A 58 9.27 -40.45 26.28
CA VAL A 58 9.10 -41.84 26.71
C VAL A 58 9.07 -41.87 28.22
N LYS A 59 7.98 -42.41 28.77
CA LYS A 59 7.80 -42.65 30.20
C LYS A 59 7.85 -44.15 30.47
N ILE A 60 8.79 -44.54 31.33
CA ILE A 60 8.91 -45.89 31.84
C ILE A 60 8.47 -45.86 33.30
N THR A 61 7.58 -46.79 33.66
CA THR A 61 7.19 -46.99 35.06
C THR A 61 7.27 -48.45 35.41
N VAL A 62 7.60 -48.77 36.67
CA VAL A 62 7.57 -50.13 37.19
C VAL A 62 6.70 -50.16 38.44
N SER A 63 5.72 -51.06 38.51
CA SER A 63 4.98 -51.35 39.75
C SER A 63 5.40 -52.70 40.32
N ARG A 64 5.46 -52.80 41.65
CA ARG A 64 5.75 -54.04 42.39
C ARG A 64 4.47 -54.54 43.05
N ASP A 65 4.08 -55.78 42.80
CA ASP A 65 2.89 -56.46 43.33
C ASP A 65 1.58 -55.66 43.19
N GLY A 66 1.45 -54.93 42.08
CA GLY A 66 0.30 -54.04 41.85
C GLY A 66 0.28 -52.77 42.70
N GLY A 67 1.34 -52.50 43.46
CA GLY A 67 1.55 -51.27 44.22
C GLY A 67 1.81 -50.03 43.35
N PRO A 68 2.13 -48.88 43.98
CA PRO A 68 2.36 -47.63 43.26
C PRO A 68 3.54 -47.76 42.28
N ALA A 69 3.37 -47.20 41.09
CA ALA A 69 4.38 -47.26 40.04
C ALA A 69 5.51 -46.25 40.29
N LYS A 70 6.76 -46.74 40.28
CA LYS A 70 7.99 -45.94 40.28
C LYS A 70 8.32 -45.53 38.85
N VAL A 71 8.71 -44.27 38.64
CA VAL A 71 9.20 -43.81 37.33
C VAL A 71 10.67 -44.19 37.17
N ILE A 72 11.01 -44.81 36.04
CA ILE A 72 12.39 -45.16 35.67
C ILE A 72 12.90 -44.12 34.67
N HIS A 73 14.14 -43.65 34.89
CA HIS A 73 14.77 -42.70 33.98
C HIS A 73 15.43 -43.41 32.80
N LEU A 74 15.10 -42.98 31.58
CA LEU A 74 15.73 -43.47 30.37
C LEU A 74 17.01 -42.70 30.09
N SER A 75 18.15 -43.39 29.95
CA SER A 75 19.41 -42.78 29.53
C SER A 75 19.32 -42.25 28.09
N GLY A 76 20.17 -41.30 27.70
CA GLY A 76 20.20 -40.73 26.35
C GLY A 76 20.43 -41.76 25.24
N GLY A 77 21.00 -42.93 25.58
CA GLY A 77 21.14 -44.08 24.70
C GLY A 77 19.88 -44.93 24.52
N GLY A 78 18.76 -44.59 25.17
CA GLY A 78 17.54 -45.41 25.20
C GLY A 78 17.65 -46.60 26.15
N PHE A 79 18.66 -46.64 27.00
CA PHE A 79 18.92 -47.72 27.94
C PHE A 79 18.38 -47.38 29.34
N PHE A 80 17.85 -48.38 30.02
CA PHE A 80 17.59 -48.35 31.46
C PHE A 80 18.10 -49.64 32.12
N SER A 81 18.41 -49.55 33.40
CA SER A 81 18.74 -50.70 34.25
C SER A 81 18.02 -50.47 35.58
N GLU A 82 17.27 -51.47 36.01
CA GLU A 82 16.49 -51.42 37.24
C GLU A 82 16.68 -52.74 38.01
N PRO A 83 17.31 -52.71 39.20
CA PRO A 83 17.45 -53.89 40.03
C PRO A 83 16.12 -54.23 40.73
N LEU A 84 15.76 -55.51 40.75
CA LEU A 84 14.49 -56.01 41.26
C LEU A 84 14.69 -56.96 42.45
N ASP A 85 13.98 -56.73 43.55
CA ASP A 85 13.98 -57.65 44.69
C ASP A 85 13.35 -59.00 44.30
N PHE A 86 13.89 -60.11 44.82
CA PHE A 86 13.29 -61.44 44.61
C PHE A 86 11.94 -61.60 45.30
N ASN A 87 11.15 -62.57 44.84
CA ASN A 87 9.83 -62.95 45.34
C ASN A 87 8.71 -61.91 45.15
N HIS A 88 8.80 -61.12 44.08
CA HIS A 88 7.82 -60.10 43.73
C HIS A 88 7.43 -60.19 42.26
N VAL A 89 6.27 -59.64 41.90
CA VAL A 89 5.86 -59.48 40.51
C VAL A 89 5.97 -58.02 40.11
N TYR A 90 6.80 -57.73 39.11
CA TYR A 90 7.02 -56.39 38.58
C TYR A 90 6.33 -56.22 37.23
N ILE A 91 5.66 -55.08 37.04
CA ILE A 91 5.10 -54.69 35.74
C ILE A 91 5.78 -53.41 35.27
N PHE A 92 6.63 -53.54 34.26
CA PHE A 92 7.15 -52.40 33.51
C PHE A 92 6.10 -51.94 32.52
N SER A 93 5.84 -50.64 32.45
CA SER A 93 4.97 -50.01 31.47
C SER A 93 5.74 -48.92 30.73
N PHE A 94 5.71 -49.01 29.41
CA PHE A 94 6.38 -48.13 28.46
C PHE A 94 5.30 -47.36 27.70
N SER A 95 5.35 -46.04 27.77
CA SER A 95 4.34 -45.18 27.16
C SER A 95 4.97 -43.93 26.54
N LYS A 96 4.38 -43.48 25.44
CA LYS A 96 4.71 -42.23 24.77
C LYS A 96 3.44 -41.68 24.10
N PRO A 97 3.15 -40.36 24.20
CA PRO A 97 1.97 -39.78 23.56
C PRO A 97 1.94 -40.05 22.05
N GLY A 98 0.82 -40.57 21.53
CA GLY A 98 0.66 -40.95 20.12
C GLY A 98 1.21 -42.33 19.75
N TYR A 99 1.73 -43.09 20.70
CA TYR A 99 2.30 -44.42 20.48
C TYR A 99 1.55 -45.49 21.27
N VAL A 100 1.57 -46.71 20.76
CA VAL A 100 1.07 -47.90 21.45
C VAL A 100 1.87 -48.12 22.73
N SER A 101 1.19 -48.14 23.87
CA SER A 101 1.82 -48.43 25.16
C SER A 101 2.03 -49.93 25.32
N LYS A 102 3.16 -50.34 25.88
CA LYS A 102 3.53 -51.75 26.08
C LYS A 102 3.83 -52.05 27.54
N LYS A 103 3.67 -53.31 27.94
CA LYS A 103 4.01 -53.79 29.29
C LYS A 103 4.87 -55.03 29.26
N ILE A 104 5.80 -55.16 30.21
CA ILE A 104 6.56 -56.39 30.47
C ILE A 104 6.32 -56.80 31.91
N SER A 105 6.06 -58.08 32.12
CA SER A 105 5.89 -58.66 33.46
C SER A 105 7.14 -59.46 33.81
N VAL A 106 7.70 -59.21 34.98
CA VAL A 106 8.85 -59.94 35.53
C VAL A 106 8.44 -60.54 36.87
N ASP A 107 8.31 -61.86 36.95
CA ASP A 107 8.06 -62.57 38.20
C ASP A 107 9.39 -63.05 38.78
N THR A 108 9.87 -62.36 39.83
CA THR A 108 11.16 -62.63 40.48
C THR A 108 11.08 -63.73 41.54
N LYS A 109 10.00 -64.53 41.56
CA LYS A 109 9.93 -65.71 42.43
C LYS A 109 10.90 -66.78 41.95
N VAL A 110 11.78 -67.19 42.87
CA VAL A 110 12.82 -68.19 42.64
C VAL A 110 12.90 -69.14 43.85
N PRO A 111 13.44 -70.36 43.71
CA PRO A 111 13.72 -71.22 44.85
C PRO A 111 14.63 -70.51 45.86
N ALA A 112 14.34 -70.66 47.16
CA ALA A 112 15.08 -69.97 48.22
C ALA A 112 16.60 -70.25 48.21
N ALA A 113 17.01 -71.42 47.73
CA ALA A 113 18.42 -71.78 47.55
C ALA A 113 19.12 -70.88 46.52
N ARG A 114 18.43 -70.49 45.44
CA ARG A 114 18.97 -69.68 44.35
C ARG A 114 19.02 -68.19 44.67
N ILE A 115 18.26 -67.74 45.66
CA ILE A 115 18.32 -66.34 46.14
C ILE A 115 19.70 -65.97 46.62
N GLN A 116 20.53 -66.92 47.08
CA GLN A 116 21.89 -66.64 47.54
C GLN A 116 22.91 -66.52 46.40
N ASP A 117 22.55 -67.02 45.23
CA ASP A 117 23.38 -67.03 44.04
C ASP A 117 23.12 -65.78 43.18
N GLN A 118 24.13 -65.38 42.40
CA GLN A 118 23.98 -64.29 41.46
C GLN A 118 23.36 -64.80 40.16
N PHE A 119 22.25 -64.18 39.74
CA PHE A 119 21.65 -64.41 38.42
C PHE A 119 22.30 -63.51 37.37
N GLU A 120 22.27 -63.93 36.10
CA GLU A 120 22.70 -63.07 35.02
C GLU A 120 21.72 -61.89 34.86
N PRO A 121 22.20 -60.67 34.53
CA PRO A 121 21.33 -59.56 34.19
C PRO A 121 20.43 -59.94 33.01
N PHE A 122 19.13 -59.72 33.15
CA PHE A 122 18.18 -60.04 32.09
C PHE A 122 17.94 -58.83 31.21
N ASP A 123 18.31 -58.90 29.94
CA ASP A 123 18.15 -57.80 28.99
C ASP A 123 17.00 -58.00 28.00
N PHE A 124 16.30 -56.91 27.65
CA PHE A 124 15.29 -56.95 26.60
C PHE A 124 15.16 -55.65 25.81
N ILE A 125 14.56 -55.75 24.61
CA ILE A 125 14.32 -54.61 23.73
C ILE A 125 12.82 -54.36 23.64
N ILE A 126 12.41 -53.11 23.85
CA ILE A 126 11.03 -52.67 23.63
C ILE A 126 10.99 -51.68 22.49
N GLU A 127 10.22 -52.01 21.47
CA GLU A 127 9.92 -51.10 20.37
C GLU A 127 8.48 -50.57 20.49
N LEU A 128 8.35 -49.25 20.55
CA LEU A 128 7.08 -48.54 20.53
C LEU A 128 6.75 -48.10 19.09
N PHE A 129 5.49 -48.28 18.70
CA PHE A 129 4.96 -47.97 17.37
C PHE A 129 3.90 -46.88 17.47
N GLU A 130 3.79 -46.05 16.43
CA GLU A 130 2.74 -45.03 16.36
C GLU A 130 1.36 -45.68 16.38
N GLN A 131 0.46 -45.14 17.19
CA GLN A 131 -0.91 -45.63 17.23
C GLN A 131 -1.68 -45.09 16.03
N VAL A 132 -2.32 -45.99 15.27
CA VAL A 132 -3.22 -45.63 14.18
C VAL A 132 -4.67 -45.79 14.62
N GLU A 133 -5.49 -44.81 14.27
CA GLU A 133 -6.93 -44.84 14.53
C GLU A 133 -7.60 -46.03 13.82
N GLY A 134 -8.47 -46.75 14.55
CA GLY A 134 -9.16 -47.92 14.04
C GLY A 134 -8.33 -49.21 13.99
N VAL A 135 -7.14 -49.27 14.60
CA VAL A 135 -6.43 -50.53 14.90
C VAL A 135 -6.73 -50.93 16.34
N ASN A 136 -7.02 -52.21 16.59
CA ASN A 136 -7.30 -52.69 17.93
C ASN A 136 -6.02 -52.74 18.78
N THR A 137 -5.83 -51.73 19.61
CA THR A 137 -4.67 -51.64 20.52
C THR A 137 -4.88 -52.29 21.88
N ILE A 138 -6.08 -52.85 22.14
CA ILE A 138 -6.43 -53.43 23.44
C ILE A 138 -5.51 -54.61 23.78
N ILE A 139 -5.03 -55.36 22.78
CA ILE A 139 -4.10 -56.48 22.98
C ILE A 139 -2.79 -56.06 23.67
N PHE A 140 -2.32 -54.84 23.44
CA PHE A 140 -1.08 -54.30 24.05
C PHE A 140 -1.27 -53.85 25.50
N ASN A 141 -2.50 -53.86 26.04
CA ASN A 141 -2.74 -53.62 27.46
C ASN A 141 -2.27 -54.79 28.34
N GLN A 142 -2.15 -55.98 27.75
CA GLN A 142 -1.55 -57.17 28.36
C GLN A 142 -0.03 -57.11 28.25
N PRO A 143 0.71 -57.76 29.16
CA PRO A 143 2.17 -57.87 29.03
C PRO A 143 2.54 -58.52 27.69
N VAL A 144 3.36 -57.83 26.91
CA VAL A 144 3.86 -58.32 25.61
C VAL A 144 4.97 -59.35 25.78
N GLY A 145 5.54 -59.43 26.99
CA GLY A 145 6.48 -60.46 27.42
C GLY A 145 6.30 -60.74 28.91
N LYS A 146 6.48 -62.01 29.27
CA LYS A 146 6.57 -62.47 30.65
C LYS A 146 7.94 -63.11 30.85
N ILE A 147 8.63 -62.66 31.87
CA ILE A 147 9.95 -63.15 32.28
C ILE A 147 9.77 -63.78 33.66
N SER A 148 10.23 -65.00 33.82
CA SER A 148 10.14 -65.75 35.08
C SER A 148 11.27 -66.75 35.19
N TYR A 149 11.57 -67.18 36.41
CA TYR A 149 12.52 -68.26 36.63
C TYR A 149 12.06 -69.55 35.95
N SER A 150 12.96 -70.15 35.18
CA SER A 150 12.79 -71.45 34.56
C SER A 150 13.70 -72.47 35.24
N SER A 151 13.11 -73.53 35.78
CA SER A 151 13.87 -74.62 36.40
C SER A 151 14.73 -75.41 35.42
N ASP A 152 14.42 -75.33 34.12
CA ASP A 152 15.11 -76.09 33.08
C ASP A 152 16.50 -75.50 32.76
N VAL A 153 16.62 -74.18 32.84
CA VAL A 153 17.88 -73.44 32.62
C VAL A 153 18.47 -72.88 33.91
N ASP A 154 17.78 -73.07 35.04
CA ASP A 154 18.14 -72.56 36.36
C ASP A 154 18.41 -71.04 36.41
N ASP A 155 17.70 -70.30 35.56
CA ASP A 155 17.81 -68.85 35.39
C ASP A 155 16.46 -68.26 34.92
N PHE A 156 16.38 -66.93 34.78
CA PHE A 156 15.25 -66.23 34.19
C PHE A 156 15.21 -66.42 32.68
N ASP A 157 14.03 -66.78 32.18
CA ASP A 157 13.76 -66.87 30.75
C ASP A 157 12.38 -66.29 30.46
N TYR A 158 12.07 -66.09 29.19
CA TYR A 158 10.73 -65.82 28.75
C TYR A 158 9.83 -67.03 29.00
N ASP A 159 8.64 -66.79 29.55
CA ASP A 159 7.57 -67.78 29.64
C ASP A 159 7.16 -68.17 28.21
N THR A 160 7.70 -69.28 27.69
CA THR A 160 7.53 -69.65 26.28
C THR A 160 6.07 -69.97 25.91
N ASP A 161 5.25 -70.44 26.86
CA ASP A 161 3.85 -70.80 26.62
C ASP A 161 2.97 -69.56 26.57
N TYR A 162 3.15 -68.64 27.53
CA TYR A 162 2.50 -67.34 27.50
C TYR A 162 2.94 -66.55 26.26
N THR A 163 4.25 -66.52 26.01
CA THR A 163 4.84 -65.80 24.89
C THR A 163 4.24 -66.30 23.58
N LYS A 164 4.23 -67.59 23.28
CA LYS A 164 3.64 -68.13 22.04
C LYS A 164 2.15 -67.77 21.87
N SER A 165 1.35 -67.85 22.94
CA SER A 165 -0.11 -67.64 22.86
C SER A 165 -0.53 -66.18 22.64
N ILE A 166 0.22 -65.22 23.20
CA ILE A 166 -0.06 -63.79 23.08
C ILE A 166 0.73 -63.16 21.91
N GLN A 167 1.94 -63.67 21.63
CA GLN A 167 2.79 -63.19 20.55
C GLN A 167 2.11 -63.29 19.19
N SER A 168 1.38 -64.36 18.89
CA SER A 168 0.65 -64.46 17.61
C SER A 168 -0.40 -63.35 17.44
N GLN A 169 -1.08 -62.96 18.52
CA GLN A 169 -2.07 -61.88 18.47
C GLN A 169 -1.41 -60.50 18.40
N ILE A 170 -0.27 -60.32 19.09
CA ILE A 170 0.54 -59.11 19.03
C ILE A 170 1.11 -58.92 17.62
N GLU A 171 1.72 -59.96 17.04
CA GLU A 171 2.28 -59.92 15.68
C GLU A 171 1.20 -59.57 14.66
N LYS A 172 0.01 -60.16 14.77
CA LYS A 172 -1.12 -59.81 13.89
C LYS A 172 -1.53 -58.34 14.05
N ALA A 173 -1.64 -57.85 15.29
CA ALA A 173 -2.00 -56.45 15.55
C ALA A 173 -0.90 -55.48 15.08
N GLU A 174 0.37 -55.84 15.19
CA GLU A 174 1.50 -55.06 14.68
C GLU A 174 1.53 -55.05 13.14
N GLN A 175 1.22 -56.16 12.49
CA GLN A 175 1.08 -56.23 11.03
C GLN A 175 -0.07 -55.35 10.52
N GLU A 176 -1.25 -55.43 11.14
CA GLU A 176 -2.39 -54.57 10.80
C GLU A 176 -2.06 -53.09 11.01
N LEU A 177 -1.28 -52.76 12.05
CA LEU A 177 -0.81 -51.41 12.32
C LEU A 177 0.15 -50.92 11.23
N GLU A 178 1.12 -51.75 10.85
CA GLU A 178 2.10 -51.41 9.82
C GLU A 178 1.47 -51.28 8.43
N GLU A 179 0.51 -52.15 8.09
CA GLU A 179 -0.25 -52.05 6.84
C GLU A 179 -1.03 -50.73 6.77
N LYS A 180 -1.74 -50.34 7.84
CA LYS A 180 -2.45 -49.06 7.88
C LYS A 180 -1.53 -47.85 7.86
N LEU A 181 -0.38 -47.90 8.55
CA LEU A 181 0.61 -46.82 8.48
C LEU A 181 1.10 -46.63 7.04
N LYS A 182 1.37 -47.74 6.34
CA LYS A 182 1.80 -47.71 4.94
C LYS A 182 0.71 -47.16 4.02
N GLU A 183 -0.55 -47.58 4.22
CA GLU A 183 -1.70 -47.06 3.47
C GLU A 183 -1.87 -45.53 3.68
N GLN A 184 -1.75 -45.04 4.92
CA GLN A 184 -1.79 -43.61 5.22
C GLN A 184 -0.62 -42.86 4.59
N GLU A 185 0.58 -43.44 4.59
CA GLU A 185 1.76 -42.83 3.97
C GLU A 185 1.60 -42.74 2.45
N ASP A 186 1.12 -43.80 1.81
CA ASP A 186 0.87 -43.84 0.37
C ASP A 186 -0.25 -42.87 -0.03
N ALA A 187 -1.35 -42.82 0.74
CA ALA A 187 -2.43 -41.85 0.55
C ALA A 187 -1.94 -40.40 0.72
N LYS A 188 -1.07 -40.14 1.72
CA LYS A 188 -0.46 -38.82 1.93
C LYS A 188 0.47 -38.43 0.77
N LYS A 189 1.29 -39.37 0.28
CA LYS A 189 2.16 -39.15 -0.88
C LYS A 189 1.35 -38.87 -2.15
N GLU A 190 0.24 -39.58 -2.35
CA GLU A 190 -0.65 -39.34 -3.48
C GLU A 190 -1.34 -37.97 -3.38
N ALA A 191 -1.85 -37.62 -2.19
CA ALA A 191 -2.43 -36.31 -1.93
C ALA A 191 -1.42 -35.17 -2.15
N GLU A 192 -0.17 -35.34 -1.70
CA GLU A 192 0.90 -34.36 -1.91
C GLU A 192 1.25 -34.20 -3.40
N LYS A 193 1.33 -35.31 -4.15
CA LYS A 193 1.53 -35.27 -5.61
C LYS A 193 0.38 -34.54 -6.31
N LYS A 194 -0.87 -34.82 -5.92
CA LYS A 194 -2.05 -34.17 -6.48
C LYS A 194 -2.06 -32.67 -6.16
N ALA A 195 -1.75 -32.29 -4.93
CA ALA A 195 -1.65 -30.88 -4.53
C ALA A 195 -0.54 -30.14 -5.29
N LYS A 196 0.64 -30.73 -5.46
CA LYS A 196 1.74 -30.16 -6.26
C LYS A 196 1.35 -30.01 -7.73
N ALA A 197 0.67 -30.99 -8.31
CA ALA A 197 0.20 -30.92 -9.68
C ALA A 197 -0.86 -29.83 -9.88
N GLU A 198 -1.80 -29.70 -8.94
CA GLU A 198 -2.83 -28.65 -8.95
C GLU A 198 -2.22 -27.25 -8.78
N GLU A 199 -1.25 -27.08 -7.88
CA GLU A 199 -0.53 -25.82 -7.71
C GLU A 199 0.25 -25.44 -8.98
N ALA A 200 0.93 -26.39 -9.61
CA ALA A 200 1.64 -26.17 -10.87
C ALA A 200 0.68 -25.79 -12.00
N ALA A 201 -0.48 -26.46 -12.10
CA ALA A 201 -1.51 -26.12 -13.08
C ALA A 201 -2.08 -24.72 -12.85
N ARG A 202 -2.33 -24.35 -11.58
CA ARG A 202 -2.80 -23.00 -11.21
C ARG A 202 -1.78 -21.93 -11.56
N LYS A 203 -0.50 -22.11 -11.25
CA LYS A 203 0.56 -21.15 -11.61
C LYS A 203 0.67 -20.97 -13.12
N LYS A 204 0.59 -22.04 -13.89
CA LYS A 204 0.60 -21.98 -15.35
C LYS A 204 -0.62 -21.23 -15.91
N ALA A 205 -1.81 -21.48 -15.36
CA ALA A 205 -3.02 -20.77 -15.75
C ALA A 205 -2.96 -19.27 -15.40
N GLU A 206 -2.40 -18.92 -14.24
CA GLU A 206 -2.21 -17.53 -13.82
C GLU A 206 -1.19 -16.79 -14.71
N GLU A 207 -0.08 -17.44 -15.08
CA GLU A 207 0.91 -16.88 -15.99
C GLU A 207 0.33 -16.64 -17.40
N GLU A 208 -0.46 -17.59 -17.92
CA GLU A 208 -1.13 -17.45 -19.21
C GLU A 208 -2.17 -16.32 -19.18
N ALA A 209 -2.96 -16.21 -18.11
CA ALA A 209 -3.91 -15.12 -17.92
C ALA A 209 -3.22 -13.76 -17.80
N ALA A 210 -2.10 -13.67 -17.07
CA ALA A 210 -1.31 -12.45 -16.95
C ALA A 210 -0.69 -12.02 -18.28
N LYS A 211 -0.22 -12.98 -19.09
CA LYS A 211 0.30 -12.70 -20.44
C LYS A 211 -0.80 -12.15 -21.34
N LYS A 212 -1.98 -12.79 -21.35
CA LYS A 212 -3.13 -12.33 -22.14
C LYS A 212 -3.61 -10.94 -21.71
N ALA A 213 -3.66 -10.67 -20.40
CA ALA A 213 -4.01 -9.36 -19.88
C ALA A 213 -2.98 -8.26 -20.26
N LYS A 214 -1.68 -8.59 -20.26
CA LYS A 214 -0.63 -7.67 -20.73
C LYS A 214 -0.77 -7.38 -22.23
N GLU A 215 -0.98 -8.40 -23.05
CA GLU A 215 -1.18 -8.24 -24.50
C GLU A 215 -2.42 -7.38 -24.81
N GLU A 216 -3.53 -7.61 -24.11
CA GLU A 216 -4.75 -6.81 -24.27
C GLU A 216 -4.57 -5.35 -23.81
N ALA A 217 -3.87 -5.13 -22.69
CA ALA A 217 -3.56 -3.79 -22.22
C ALA A 217 -2.63 -3.02 -23.17
N GLU A 218 -1.62 -3.69 -23.75
CA GLU A 218 -0.72 -3.09 -24.73
C GLU A 218 -1.47 -2.76 -26.02
N ALA A 219 -2.34 -3.65 -26.50
CA ALA A 219 -3.19 -3.39 -27.67
C ALA A 219 -4.12 -2.19 -27.45
N LYS A 220 -4.74 -2.09 -26.28
CA LYS A 220 -5.62 -0.96 -25.93
C LYS A 220 -4.83 0.37 -25.86
N ARG A 221 -3.63 0.36 -25.27
CA ARG A 221 -2.76 1.53 -25.20
C ARG A 221 -2.31 1.99 -26.59
N LYS A 222 -1.94 1.08 -27.49
CA LYS A 222 -1.59 1.43 -28.88
C LYS A 222 -2.78 2.04 -29.63
N ALA A 223 -3.97 1.49 -29.46
CA ALA A 223 -5.19 2.05 -30.07
C ALA A 223 -5.53 3.45 -29.53
N GLU A 224 -5.38 3.67 -28.23
CA GLU A 224 -5.61 4.97 -27.59
C GLU A 224 -4.57 6.02 -28.01
N GLU A 225 -3.29 5.63 -28.14
CA GLU A 225 -2.22 6.50 -28.64
C GLU A 225 -2.45 6.91 -30.12
N GLU A 226 -2.90 5.98 -30.97
CA GLU A 226 -3.23 6.29 -32.37
C GLU A 226 -4.45 7.21 -32.46
N ALA A 227 -5.48 6.98 -31.64
CA ALA A 227 -6.65 7.87 -31.57
C ALA A 227 -6.28 9.27 -31.06
N ALA A 228 -5.42 9.37 -30.05
CA ALA A 228 -4.93 10.64 -29.53
C ALA A 228 -4.11 11.42 -30.57
N LYS A 229 -3.25 10.73 -31.36
CA LYS A 229 -2.53 11.35 -32.47
C LYS A 229 -3.48 11.91 -33.52
N LYS A 230 -4.46 11.13 -33.97
CA LYS A 230 -5.45 11.61 -34.97
C LYS A 230 -6.25 12.80 -34.44
N ALA A 231 -6.66 12.78 -33.17
CA ALA A 231 -7.37 13.89 -32.55
C ALA A 231 -6.49 15.15 -32.42
N ALA A 232 -5.22 15.01 -32.08
CA ALA A 232 -4.27 16.13 -32.03
C ALA A 232 -4.01 16.73 -33.42
N GLU A 233 -3.86 15.89 -34.44
CA GLU A 233 -3.64 16.32 -35.83
C GLU A 233 -4.87 17.06 -36.39
N GLU A 234 -6.09 16.57 -36.11
CA GLU A 234 -7.33 17.25 -36.49
C GLU A 234 -7.52 18.58 -35.74
N ALA A 235 -7.17 18.63 -34.46
CA ALA A 235 -7.21 19.86 -33.66
C ALA A 235 -6.21 20.91 -34.17
N GLU A 236 -4.99 20.49 -34.53
CA GLU A 236 -3.99 21.37 -35.14
C GLU A 236 -4.44 21.89 -36.51
N ALA A 237 -5.04 21.04 -37.34
CA ALA A 237 -5.61 21.43 -38.63
C ALA A 237 -6.74 22.47 -38.47
N LYS A 238 -7.66 22.27 -37.50
CA LYS A 238 -8.70 23.25 -37.18
C LYS A 238 -8.10 24.57 -36.69
N ARG A 239 -7.09 24.53 -35.82
CA ARG A 239 -6.45 25.74 -35.30
C ARG A 239 -5.76 26.54 -36.40
N LYS A 240 -5.05 25.88 -37.32
CA LYS A 240 -4.42 26.54 -38.49
C LYS A 240 -5.47 27.16 -39.42
N ALA A 241 -6.58 26.47 -39.67
CA ALA A 241 -7.66 27.00 -40.49
C ALA A 241 -8.35 28.23 -39.84
N GLU A 242 -8.58 28.19 -38.53
CA GLU A 242 -9.17 29.30 -37.77
C GLU A 242 -8.21 30.51 -37.70
N GLU A 243 -6.91 30.27 -37.50
CA GLU A 243 -5.88 31.31 -37.51
C GLU A 243 -5.76 31.99 -38.88
N GLU A 244 -5.81 31.22 -39.98
CA GLU A 244 -5.80 31.78 -41.34
C GLU A 244 -7.07 32.60 -41.64
N ALA A 245 -8.23 32.12 -41.22
CA ALA A 245 -9.50 32.84 -41.35
C ALA A 245 -9.50 34.16 -40.55
N ALA A 246 -9.02 34.13 -39.30
CA ALA A 246 -8.87 35.31 -38.47
C ALA A 246 -7.89 36.32 -39.08
N ARG A 247 -6.78 35.85 -39.67
CA ARG A 247 -5.79 36.71 -40.34
C ARG A 247 -6.35 37.37 -41.60
N LYS A 248 -7.14 36.64 -42.40
CA LYS A 248 -7.86 37.20 -43.56
C LYS A 248 -8.89 38.25 -43.14
N ALA A 249 -9.68 37.96 -42.09
CA ALA A 249 -10.66 38.91 -41.56
C ALA A 249 -9.99 40.19 -40.99
N ALA A 250 -8.86 40.05 -40.30
CA ALA A 250 -8.10 41.20 -39.79
C ALA A 250 -7.52 42.05 -40.93
N ALA A 251 -6.97 41.42 -41.97
CA ALA A 251 -6.44 42.12 -43.14
C ALA A 251 -7.54 42.88 -43.92
N GLU A 252 -8.73 42.28 -44.07
CA GLU A 252 -9.87 42.95 -44.72
C GLU A 252 -10.39 44.13 -43.88
N ALA A 253 -10.44 43.99 -42.56
CA ALA A 253 -10.82 45.07 -41.65
C ALA A 253 -9.81 46.23 -41.68
N GLU A 254 -8.52 45.94 -41.74
CA GLU A 254 -7.47 46.95 -41.87
C GLU A 254 -7.53 47.67 -43.23
N ALA A 255 -7.74 46.92 -44.32
CA ALA A 255 -7.92 47.52 -45.65
C ALA A 255 -9.14 48.45 -45.69
N LYS A 256 -10.27 48.07 -45.07
CA LYS A 256 -11.45 48.95 -44.95
C LYS A 256 -11.14 50.21 -44.15
N ARG A 257 -10.41 50.10 -43.03
CA ARG A 257 -9.98 51.27 -42.24
C ARG A 257 -9.06 52.20 -43.01
N GLN A 258 -8.13 51.67 -43.81
CA GLN A 258 -7.24 52.49 -44.63
C GLN A 258 -8.00 53.22 -45.75
N VAL A 259 -8.97 52.56 -46.40
CA VAL A 259 -9.83 53.20 -47.41
C VAL A 259 -10.70 54.31 -46.79
N GLU A 260 -11.25 54.07 -45.60
CA GLU A 260 -12.04 55.07 -44.88
C GLU A 260 -11.18 56.26 -44.43
N ALA A 261 -9.97 56.01 -43.93
CA ALA A 261 -9.01 57.05 -43.55
C ALA A 261 -8.59 57.92 -44.75
N GLN A 262 -8.28 57.31 -45.90
CA GLN A 262 -7.95 58.05 -47.13
C GLN A 262 -9.12 58.89 -47.63
N ARG A 263 -10.36 58.39 -47.50
CA ARG A 263 -11.56 59.14 -47.86
C ARG A 263 -11.76 60.35 -46.93
N ALA A 264 -11.57 60.17 -45.62
CA ALA A 264 -11.63 61.26 -44.65
C ALA A 264 -10.55 62.32 -44.90
N GLU A 265 -9.32 61.92 -45.24
CA GLU A 265 -8.23 62.84 -45.59
C GLU A 265 -8.52 63.61 -46.89
N ALA A 266 -9.04 62.93 -47.92
CA ALA A 266 -9.43 63.57 -49.17
C ALA A 266 -10.58 64.57 -48.99
N GLU A 267 -11.53 64.26 -48.10
CA GLU A 267 -12.62 65.17 -47.76
C GLU A 267 -12.12 66.39 -46.96
N ALA A 268 -11.24 66.18 -45.98
CA ALA A 268 -10.60 67.27 -45.23
C ALA A 268 -9.80 68.21 -46.16
N LYS A 269 -9.06 67.65 -47.13
CA LYS A 269 -8.32 68.44 -48.12
C LYS A 269 -9.23 69.27 -49.02
N ARG A 270 -10.36 68.69 -49.47
CA ARG A 270 -11.37 69.42 -50.25
C ARG A 270 -12.01 70.56 -49.47
N GLN A 271 -12.30 70.35 -48.18
CA GLN A 271 -12.85 71.40 -47.32
C GLN A 271 -11.84 72.54 -47.12
N ALA A 272 -10.56 72.23 -46.87
CA ALA A 272 -9.50 73.23 -46.74
C ALA A 272 -9.29 74.04 -48.03
N GLU A 273 -9.33 73.38 -49.19
CA GLU A 273 -9.18 74.05 -50.50
C GLU A 273 -10.39 74.94 -50.84
N ALA A 274 -11.60 74.50 -50.50
CA ALA A 274 -12.81 75.32 -50.64
C ALA A 274 -12.80 76.55 -49.71
N GLU A 275 -12.29 76.42 -48.49
CA GLU A 275 -12.14 77.55 -47.56
C GLU A 275 -11.07 78.54 -48.05
N ALA A 276 -9.94 78.04 -48.55
CA ALA A 276 -8.89 78.86 -49.15
C ALA A 276 -9.40 79.63 -50.38
N ALA A 277 -10.18 78.98 -51.26
CA ALA A 277 -10.81 79.62 -52.41
C ALA A 277 -11.80 80.72 -51.98
N ARG A 278 -12.59 80.50 -50.92
CA ARG A 278 -13.47 81.53 -50.34
C ARG A 278 -12.69 82.74 -49.82
N LYS A 279 -11.58 82.51 -49.11
CA LYS A 279 -10.73 83.61 -48.60
C LYS A 279 -10.07 84.40 -49.74
N ALA A 280 -9.62 83.72 -50.79
CA ALA A 280 -9.06 84.37 -51.98
C ALA A 280 -10.10 85.21 -52.74
N ALA A 281 -11.32 84.70 -52.90
CA ALA A 281 -12.41 85.44 -53.53
C ALA A 281 -12.82 86.69 -52.71
N ALA A 282 -12.85 86.59 -51.37
CA ALA A 282 -13.12 87.72 -50.49
C ALA A 282 -12.02 88.80 -50.60
N ALA A 283 -10.75 88.41 -50.66
CA ALA A 283 -9.64 89.34 -50.82
C ALA A 283 -9.65 90.07 -52.18
N GLN A 284 -10.04 89.38 -53.26
CA GLN A 284 -10.21 90.01 -54.58
C GLN A 284 -11.36 91.04 -54.58
N ALA A 285 -12.48 90.74 -53.93
CA ALA A 285 -13.60 91.67 -53.81
C ALA A 285 -13.21 92.94 -53.03
N GLU A 286 -12.41 92.81 -51.96
CA GLU A 286 -11.92 93.96 -51.18
C GLU A 286 -10.93 94.82 -51.99
N ALA A 287 -10.04 94.19 -52.76
CA ALA A 287 -9.10 94.89 -53.64
C ALA A 287 -9.82 95.66 -54.76
N GLU A 288 -10.88 95.09 -55.34
CA GLU A 288 -11.71 95.75 -56.35
C GLU A 288 -12.48 96.94 -55.76
N ALA A 289 -12.99 96.80 -54.53
CA ALA A 289 -13.65 97.89 -53.81
C ALA A 289 -12.69 99.06 -53.53
N LYS A 290 -11.44 98.79 -53.14
CA LYS A 290 -10.40 99.82 -52.98
C LYS A 290 -10.08 100.54 -54.30
N ARG A 291 -9.96 99.82 -55.41
CA ARG A 291 -9.72 100.44 -56.74
C ARG A 291 -10.86 101.37 -57.16
N LYS A 292 -12.11 100.95 -56.97
CA LYS A 292 -13.29 101.78 -57.28
C LYS A 292 -13.36 103.04 -56.40
N ALA A 293 -12.93 102.95 -55.14
CA ALA A 293 -12.85 104.10 -54.24
C ALA A 293 -11.74 105.10 -54.63
N GLU A 294 -10.58 104.62 -55.08
CA GLU A 294 -9.46 105.45 -55.53
C GLU A 294 -9.77 106.17 -56.86
N GLU A 295 -10.46 105.50 -57.78
CA GLU A 295 -10.90 106.09 -59.05
C GLU A 295 -11.95 107.20 -58.84
N ALA A 296 -12.89 107.01 -57.91
CA ALA A 296 -13.85 108.03 -57.52
C ALA A 296 -13.18 109.26 -56.89
N ALA A 297 -12.11 109.07 -56.10
CA ALA A 297 -11.34 110.17 -55.53
C ALA A 297 -10.61 111.01 -56.60
N ARG A 298 -10.02 110.37 -57.62
CA ARG A 298 -9.38 111.06 -58.75
C ARG A 298 -10.37 111.89 -59.58
N GLN A 299 -11.60 111.42 -59.79
CA GLN A 299 -12.61 112.17 -60.53
C GLN A 299 -13.13 113.39 -59.75
N ALA A 300 -13.20 113.31 -58.41
CA ALA A 300 -13.56 114.44 -57.56
C ALA A 300 -12.48 115.53 -57.52
N GLU A 301 -11.20 115.17 -57.57
CA GLU A 301 -10.08 116.12 -57.63
C GLU A 301 -10.00 116.85 -58.98
N ALA A 302 -10.30 116.15 -60.08
CA ALA A 302 -10.34 116.74 -61.42
C ALA A 302 -11.47 117.77 -61.60
N LYS A 303 -12.66 117.54 -61.01
CA LYS A 303 -13.76 118.52 -61.02
C LYS A 303 -13.46 119.78 -60.19
N ARG A 304 -12.76 119.65 -59.06
CA ARG A 304 -12.40 120.80 -58.20
C ARG A 304 -11.33 121.73 -58.79
N LYS A 305 -10.47 121.24 -59.69
CA LYS A 305 -9.52 122.09 -60.44
C LYS A 305 -10.18 122.84 -61.61
N ALA A 306 -11.27 122.32 -62.18
CA ALA A 306 -11.97 122.97 -63.29
C ALA A 306 -12.93 124.09 -62.86
N GLU A 307 -13.56 123.99 -61.67
CA GLU A 307 -14.50 125.02 -61.16
C GLU A 307 -13.82 126.19 -60.43
N ALA A 308 -12.53 126.09 -60.10
CA ALA A 308 -11.81 127.14 -59.39
C ALA A 308 -11.19 128.23 -60.29
N GLU A 309 -11.11 128.02 -61.62
CA GLU A 309 -10.49 128.97 -62.56
C GLU A 309 -11.51 129.88 -63.28
N ALA A 310 -12.81 129.56 -63.25
CA ALA A 310 -13.84 130.29 -64.00
C ALA A 310 -14.58 131.39 -63.20
N ALA A 311 -14.33 131.54 -61.89
CA ALA A 311 -15.16 132.37 -61.00
C ALA A 311 -14.43 133.54 -60.33
N LYS A 312 -13.44 134.18 -60.99
CA LYS A 312 -12.73 135.31 -60.36
C LYS A 312 -12.37 136.55 -61.21
N LYS A 313 -13.05 136.85 -62.32
CA LYS A 313 -13.00 138.21 -62.92
C LYS A 313 -14.00 138.43 -64.09
N ALA A 314 -15.26 138.70 -63.77
CA ALA A 314 -16.17 139.56 -64.56
C ALA A 314 -17.53 139.72 -63.83
N ALA A 315 -17.49 140.34 -62.65
CA ALA A 315 -18.68 140.88 -62.00
C ALA A 315 -18.24 142.11 -61.18
N ASP A 316 -18.00 143.23 -61.87
CA ASP A 316 -18.27 144.55 -61.30
C ASP A 316 -19.77 144.80 -61.54
N ALA A 317 -20.54 145.00 -60.48
CA ALA A 317 -21.03 146.33 -60.14
C ALA A 317 -21.89 146.88 -61.29
N GLU A 318 -23.18 147.11 -61.16
CA GLU A 318 -23.75 147.98 -60.13
C GLU A 318 -25.22 148.10 -60.54
N ALA A 319 -26.13 147.52 -59.76
CA ALA A 319 -27.55 147.83 -59.90
C ALA A 319 -27.91 148.71 -58.71
N GLU A 320 -27.70 150.00 -58.90
CA GLU A 320 -28.54 151.09 -58.42
C GLU A 320 -30.01 150.70 -58.73
N ALA A 321 -30.67 149.85 -57.94
CA ALA A 321 -31.13 150.04 -56.56
C ALA A 321 -32.07 151.23 -56.45
N LYS A 322 -33.34 151.03 -56.78
CA LYS A 322 -34.35 150.68 -55.76
C LYS A 322 -35.77 151.02 -56.23
N ARG A 323 -36.64 150.05 -55.99
CA ARG A 323 -37.94 150.22 -55.34
C ARG A 323 -38.94 151.19 -55.97
N LYS A 324 -39.75 150.62 -56.86
CA LYS A 324 -41.21 150.66 -56.84
C LYS A 324 -41.62 149.25 -57.30
N ALA A 325 -42.49 148.49 -56.69
CA ALA A 325 -43.50 148.74 -55.70
C ALA A 325 -43.63 147.38 -54.96
N GLU A 326 -43.63 147.28 -53.63
CA GLU A 326 -44.62 147.94 -52.78
C GLU A 326 -46.00 147.63 -53.38
N GLU A 327 -46.77 146.76 -52.79
CA GLU A 327 -47.41 147.11 -51.54
C GLU A 327 -48.34 145.94 -51.25
N ALA A 328 -48.70 145.88 -49.99
CA ALA A 328 -49.96 145.31 -49.57
C ALA A 328 -50.11 143.83 -49.92
N ALA A 329 -49.64 142.95 -49.04
CA ALA A 329 -50.48 142.65 -47.88
C ALA A 329 -51.92 142.36 -48.32
N ARG A 330 -52.31 141.12 -48.17
CA ARG A 330 -52.90 140.75 -46.89
C ARG A 330 -53.15 139.26 -46.87
N GLN A 331 -52.88 138.72 -45.68
CA GLN A 331 -53.63 137.66 -45.02
C GLN A 331 -53.48 136.28 -45.65
N ALA A 332 -52.78 135.37 -44.96
CA ALA A 332 -53.34 134.59 -43.85
C ALA A 332 -54.40 133.63 -44.38
N GLU A 333 -54.34 132.33 -44.10
CA GLU A 333 -54.27 131.82 -42.74
C GLU A 333 -53.93 130.33 -42.76
N ALA A 334 -53.21 129.90 -41.72
CA ALA A 334 -53.16 128.55 -41.16
C ALA A 334 -52.72 127.40 -42.09
N GLU A 335 -51.70 126.59 -41.78
CA GLU A 335 -50.97 126.35 -40.55
C GLU A 335 -49.76 125.50 -40.94
N ALA A 336 -48.68 125.71 -40.22
CA ALA A 336 -47.37 125.18 -40.51
C ALA A 336 -47.30 123.64 -40.51
N LYS A 337 -46.63 123.05 -41.51
CA LYS A 337 -45.80 121.88 -41.23
C LYS A 337 -44.48 121.90 -41.98
N ARG A 338 -43.52 122.54 -41.32
CA ARG A 338 -42.08 122.36 -41.50
C ARG A 338 -41.66 120.96 -41.01
N LYS A 339 -40.63 120.43 -41.68
CA LYS A 339 -39.52 119.64 -41.13
C LYS A 339 -39.89 118.22 -40.63
N ALA A 340 -39.06 117.20 -40.75
CA ALA A 340 -37.64 117.10 -41.08
C ALA A 340 -37.35 115.70 -41.66
N ASP A 341 -36.28 115.64 -42.46
CA ASP A 341 -35.41 114.48 -42.72
C ASP A 341 -36.11 113.24 -43.26
N ALA A 342 -36.55 113.24 -44.52
CA ALA A 342 -35.69 113.19 -45.70
C ALA A 342 -34.53 112.20 -45.48
N GLU A 343 -34.83 110.93 -45.70
CA GLU A 343 -34.60 110.28 -46.99
C GLU A 343 -33.11 110.01 -47.17
N ALA A 344 -32.67 108.77 -47.19
CA ALA A 344 -33.06 107.70 -48.10
C ALA A 344 -31.75 107.27 -48.77
N ALA A 345 -31.49 106.02 -49.05
CA ALA A 345 -32.22 104.82 -48.75
C ALA A 345 -31.26 103.67 -49.08
N ARG A 346 -31.19 102.71 -48.15
CA ARG A 346 -31.39 101.28 -48.41
C ARG A 346 -30.31 100.58 -49.27
N LYS A 347 -29.99 99.32 -49.01
CA LYS A 347 -30.94 98.22 -48.80
C LYS A 347 -30.37 97.17 -47.85
N ALA A 348 -30.99 97.08 -46.68
CA ALA A 348 -31.14 95.83 -45.96
C ALA A 348 -32.64 95.62 -45.74
N GLU A 349 -33.06 94.40 -46.04
CA GLU A 349 -34.08 93.65 -45.32
C GLU A 349 -35.53 94.18 -45.29
N ALA A 350 -36.38 93.54 -46.09
CA ALA A 350 -37.73 93.16 -45.67
C ALA A 350 -38.27 92.09 -46.63
N GLU A 351 -38.49 90.91 -46.07
CA GLU A 351 -39.79 90.25 -46.03
C GLU A 351 -40.94 90.94 -46.79
N ALA A 352 -41.67 90.13 -47.57
CA ALA A 352 -43.06 90.32 -47.97
C ALA A 352 -43.50 91.72 -48.43
N LYS A 353 -43.50 91.93 -49.75
CA LYS A 353 -44.74 92.32 -50.42
C LYS A 353 -44.65 92.16 -51.92
N ARG A 354 -45.69 91.55 -52.47
CA ARG A 354 -46.17 91.81 -53.83
C ARG A 354 -46.13 93.33 -54.09
N LYS A 355 -45.30 93.70 -55.06
CA LYS A 355 -45.36 94.84 -55.99
C LYS A 355 -45.33 94.17 -57.37
N ALA A 356 -45.98 94.60 -58.43
CA ALA A 356 -46.98 95.62 -58.69
C ALA A 356 -47.64 95.07 -59.98
N GLU A 357 -48.93 94.82 -60.04
CA GLU A 357 -50.01 95.79 -59.90
C GLU A 357 -49.98 96.78 -61.07
N GLU A 358 -51.02 96.63 -61.89
CA GLU A 358 -51.72 97.73 -62.53
C GLU A 358 -51.00 98.44 -63.69
N GLU A 359 -51.28 97.97 -64.90
CA GLU A 359 -51.88 98.89 -65.86
C GLU A 359 -53.02 98.17 -66.58
N ALA A 360 -54.22 98.36 -66.02
CA ALA A 360 -55.46 98.06 -66.66
C ALA A 360 -55.52 98.84 -67.98
N ARG A 361 -55.42 98.09 -69.08
CA ARG A 361 -56.15 98.48 -70.27
C ARG A 361 -57.65 98.35 -69.94
N LYS A 362 -58.26 99.52 -69.80
CA LYS A 362 -59.69 99.87 -69.89
C LYS A 362 -60.48 99.63 -68.59
N ALA A 363 -60.65 100.68 -67.78
CA ALA A 363 -61.63 101.78 -67.95
C ALA A 363 -63.07 101.25 -67.81
N ALA A 364 -63.92 101.74 -66.91
CA ALA A 364 -63.93 102.95 -66.09
C ALA A 364 -64.71 102.63 -64.80
N ALA A 365 -64.34 103.16 -63.62
CA ALA A 365 -64.96 104.35 -62.99
C ALA A 365 -66.47 104.43 -63.28
N ASP A 366 -67.39 104.59 -62.34
CA ASP A 366 -67.44 105.29 -61.06
C ASP A 366 -68.87 104.92 -60.56
N ALA A 367 -69.20 104.69 -59.31
CA ALA A 367 -69.43 105.70 -58.30
C ALA A 367 -70.61 105.19 -57.46
N ASP A 368 -70.48 105.38 -56.15
CA ASP A 368 -71.50 105.85 -55.23
C ASP A 368 -72.76 105.03 -54.91
N ALA A 369 -72.96 104.94 -53.61
CA ALA A 369 -74.09 104.34 -52.94
C ALA A 369 -75.30 105.28 -52.93
N LYS A 370 -76.45 104.85 -53.48
CA LYS A 370 -77.76 105.24 -52.89
C LYS A 370 -78.94 104.41 -53.39
N ARG A 371 -79.41 103.54 -52.50
CA ARG A 371 -80.77 103.54 -51.93
C ARG A 371 -81.89 104.18 -52.80
N LYS A 372 -82.79 103.36 -53.33
CA LYS A 372 -84.25 103.34 -53.05
C LYS A 372 -85.03 102.75 -54.23
N ALA A 373 -85.61 101.58 -53.97
CA ALA A 373 -87.01 101.19 -54.22
C ALA A 373 -87.03 99.67 -53.93
N GLU A 374 -87.63 99.16 -52.85
CA GLU A 374 -89.09 99.10 -52.67
C GLU A 374 -89.68 98.50 -53.95
N GLU A 375 -90.02 97.22 -54.04
CA GLU A 375 -91.10 96.57 -53.31
C GLU A 375 -91.17 95.12 -53.84
N ALA A 376 -91.84 94.23 -53.11
CA ALA A 376 -92.69 93.14 -53.63
C ALA A 376 -92.23 92.39 -54.91
N ALA A 377 -92.05 91.08 -54.93
CA ALA A 377 -92.84 90.04 -54.31
C ALA A 377 -92.26 88.75 -54.92
N LYS A 378 -91.85 87.77 -54.10
CA LYS A 378 -92.70 86.67 -53.65
C LYS A 378 -93.21 85.80 -54.82
N LYS A 379 -93.24 84.47 -54.75
CA LYS A 379 -92.98 83.47 -53.70
C LYS A 379 -93.59 82.18 -54.24
N ALA A 380 -92.99 81.05 -53.88
CA ALA A 380 -93.61 79.72 -53.74
C ALA A 380 -94.18 79.05 -55.00
N ALA A 381 -94.07 77.74 -55.17
CA ALA A 381 -94.06 76.65 -54.18
C ALA A 381 -93.14 75.51 -54.70
N ALA A 382 -92.29 74.79 -53.95
CA ALA A 382 -92.18 74.45 -52.54
C ALA A 382 -93.45 73.82 -51.94
N ASP A 383 -93.58 72.49 -51.99
CA ASP A 383 -93.46 71.61 -50.81
C ASP A 383 -93.86 70.16 -51.17
N ALA A 384 -92.89 69.24 -51.29
CA ALA A 384 -93.16 67.79 -51.29
C ALA A 384 -91.90 66.92 -51.08
N GLU A 385 -90.70 67.39 -51.39
CA GLU A 385 -89.53 66.50 -51.49
C GLU A 385 -88.50 66.61 -50.33
N ALA A 386 -88.66 67.58 -49.43
CA ALA A 386 -87.62 67.95 -48.46
C ALA A 386 -87.65 67.19 -47.12
N LYS A 387 -88.46 66.13 -46.95
CA LYS A 387 -88.52 65.35 -45.69
C LYS A 387 -88.02 63.91 -45.77
N ARG A 388 -87.64 63.40 -46.96
CA ARG A 388 -87.13 62.02 -47.12
C ARG A 388 -85.60 61.88 -47.28
N LYS A 389 -84.87 62.94 -47.62
CA LYS A 389 -83.40 62.87 -47.81
C LYS A 389 -82.56 63.15 -46.55
N ALA A 390 -83.12 63.81 -45.53
CA ALA A 390 -82.35 64.15 -44.31
C ALA A 390 -82.30 63.01 -43.26
N GLU A 391 -83.18 62.01 -43.34
CA GLU A 391 -83.28 60.93 -42.33
C GLU A 391 -82.48 59.67 -42.69
N GLU A 392 -82.11 59.49 -43.97
CA GLU A 392 -81.36 58.32 -44.46
C GLU A 392 -79.84 58.50 -44.33
N ASP A 393 -79.32 59.70 -44.58
CA ASP A 393 -77.87 59.99 -44.49
C ASP A 393 -77.35 60.04 -43.03
N ALA A 394 -78.21 60.39 -42.06
CA ALA A 394 -77.84 60.37 -40.64
C ALA A 394 -77.76 58.94 -40.05
N LYS A 395 -78.52 57.97 -40.58
CA LYS A 395 -78.50 56.57 -40.12
C LYS A 395 -77.32 55.77 -40.67
N LYS A 396 -76.84 56.06 -41.88
CA LYS A 396 -75.64 55.41 -42.46
C LYS A 396 -74.34 55.86 -41.78
N ALA A 397 -74.20 57.15 -41.46
CA ALA A 397 -73.00 57.67 -40.81
C ALA A 397 -72.82 57.15 -39.36
N ALA A 398 -73.91 56.90 -38.64
CA ALA A 398 -73.87 56.34 -37.30
C ALA A 398 -73.52 54.84 -37.29
N ALA A 399 -74.02 54.07 -38.25
CA ALA A 399 -73.76 52.63 -38.37
C ALA A 399 -72.31 52.30 -38.75
N ASP A 400 -71.70 53.05 -39.68
CA ASP A 400 -70.30 52.86 -40.07
C ASP A 400 -69.31 53.26 -38.96
N ALA A 401 -69.64 54.28 -38.17
CA ALA A 401 -68.82 54.68 -37.02
C ALA A 401 -68.85 53.63 -35.88
N GLU A 402 -70.01 53.02 -35.61
CA GLU A 402 -70.14 51.96 -34.59
C GLU A 402 -69.49 50.64 -35.04
N ALA A 403 -69.60 50.28 -36.31
CA ALA A 403 -68.94 49.10 -36.88
C ALA A 403 -67.41 49.22 -36.85
N LYS A 404 -66.86 50.40 -37.17
CA LYS A 404 -65.42 50.66 -37.11
C LYS A 404 -64.89 50.65 -35.67
N ARG A 405 -65.67 51.16 -34.70
CA ARG A 405 -65.31 51.12 -33.27
C ARG A 405 -65.29 49.70 -32.71
N LYS A 406 -66.29 48.86 -33.03
CA LYS A 406 -66.34 47.45 -32.60
C LYS A 406 -65.24 46.61 -33.24
N ALA A 407 -64.88 46.87 -34.50
CA ALA A 407 -63.77 46.18 -35.17
C ALA A 407 -62.41 46.57 -34.58
N GLU A 408 -62.18 47.85 -34.26
CA GLU A 408 -60.93 48.32 -33.64
C GLU A 408 -60.78 47.83 -32.18
N GLU A 409 -61.89 47.76 -31.43
CA GLU A 409 -61.91 47.24 -30.06
C GLU A 409 -61.68 45.71 -30.03
N ALA A 410 -62.28 44.97 -30.97
CA ALA A 410 -62.04 43.54 -31.13
C ALA A 410 -60.59 43.24 -31.55
N ALA A 411 -59.99 44.05 -32.43
CA ALA A 411 -58.60 43.93 -32.83
C ALA A 411 -57.63 44.24 -31.67
N LYS A 412 -57.91 45.26 -30.86
CA LYS A 412 -57.11 45.59 -29.66
C LYS A 412 -57.19 44.49 -28.59
N LYS A 413 -58.38 43.90 -28.38
CA LYS A 413 -58.55 42.79 -27.43
C LYS A 413 -57.85 41.52 -27.91
N ALA A 414 -57.93 41.19 -29.20
CA ALA A 414 -57.21 40.05 -29.79
C ALA A 414 -55.68 40.24 -29.75
N ALA A 415 -55.18 41.46 -29.95
CA ALA A 415 -53.75 41.77 -29.82
C ALA A 415 -53.28 41.67 -28.35
N ALA A 416 -54.08 42.16 -27.40
CA ALA A 416 -53.76 42.07 -25.97
C ALA A 416 -53.77 40.62 -25.46
N ASP A 417 -54.75 39.80 -25.87
CA ASP A 417 -54.81 38.37 -25.51
C ASP A 417 -53.65 37.57 -26.14
N ALA A 418 -53.23 37.93 -27.37
CA ALA A 418 -52.07 37.31 -28.01
C ALA A 418 -50.74 37.69 -27.33
N GLU A 419 -50.60 38.94 -26.88
CA GLU A 419 -49.43 39.41 -26.13
C GLU A 419 -49.38 38.76 -24.73
N ALA A 420 -50.50 38.68 -24.03
CA ALA A 420 -50.61 38.01 -22.74
C ALA A 420 -50.27 36.51 -22.83
N LYS A 421 -50.75 35.83 -23.88
CA LYS A 421 -50.44 34.42 -24.14
C LYS A 421 -48.95 34.22 -24.45
N ARG A 422 -48.33 35.11 -25.23
CA ARG A 422 -46.88 35.05 -25.51
C ARG A 422 -46.02 35.27 -24.27
N LYS A 423 -46.36 36.23 -23.40
CA LYS A 423 -45.66 36.44 -22.12
C LYS A 423 -45.79 35.23 -21.18
N ALA A 424 -46.98 34.67 -21.05
CA ALA A 424 -47.19 33.48 -20.23
C ALA A 424 -46.41 32.25 -20.74
N GLU A 425 -46.32 32.07 -22.06
CA GLU A 425 -45.59 30.97 -22.68
C GLU A 425 -44.06 31.17 -22.57
N GLU A 426 -43.58 32.42 -22.65
CA GLU A 426 -42.17 32.76 -22.43
C GLU A 426 -41.74 32.56 -20.96
N ASP A 427 -42.56 32.98 -20.00
CA ASP A 427 -42.30 32.79 -18.57
C ASP A 427 -42.34 31.31 -18.18
N ALA A 428 -43.29 30.54 -18.73
CA ALA A 428 -43.32 29.09 -18.54
C ALA A 428 -42.09 28.39 -19.12
N ARG A 429 -41.58 28.86 -20.27
CA ARG A 429 -40.38 28.31 -20.91
C ARG A 429 -39.11 28.65 -20.12
N LYS A 430 -39.00 29.86 -19.54
CA LYS A 430 -37.90 30.25 -18.65
C LYS A 430 -37.92 29.45 -17.35
N ALA A 431 -39.09 29.30 -16.72
CA ALA A 431 -39.24 28.48 -15.52
C ALA A 431 -38.88 27.00 -15.75
N ALA A 432 -39.26 26.44 -16.90
CA ALA A 432 -38.89 25.08 -17.28
C ALA A 432 -37.37 24.93 -17.54
N ALA A 433 -36.75 25.92 -18.17
CA ALA A 433 -35.29 25.93 -18.41
C ALA A 433 -34.49 26.04 -17.10
N ASP A 434 -34.91 26.90 -16.16
CA ASP A 434 -34.26 27.03 -14.85
C ASP A 434 -34.45 25.78 -13.98
N ALA A 435 -35.62 25.13 -14.05
CA ALA A 435 -35.85 23.86 -13.37
C ALA A 435 -34.96 22.72 -13.93
N ASP A 436 -34.80 22.65 -15.25
CA ASP A 436 -33.93 21.65 -15.89
C ASP A 436 -32.45 21.90 -15.59
N ALA A 437 -32.01 23.16 -15.59
CA ALA A 437 -30.66 23.56 -15.21
C ALA A 437 -30.36 23.25 -13.75
N LYS A 438 -31.29 23.54 -12.83
CA LYS A 438 -31.16 23.22 -11.41
C LYS A 438 -31.08 21.71 -11.16
N ARG A 439 -31.90 20.91 -11.86
CA ARG A 439 -31.88 19.45 -11.76
C ARG A 439 -30.57 18.86 -12.28
N LYS A 440 -30.05 19.34 -13.41
CA LYS A 440 -28.74 18.93 -13.95
C LYS A 440 -27.58 19.31 -13.03
N ALA A 441 -27.64 20.50 -12.41
CA ALA A 441 -26.63 20.93 -11.44
C ALA A 441 -26.66 20.07 -10.15
N GLU A 442 -27.85 19.72 -9.65
CA GLU A 442 -28.00 18.87 -8.47
C GLU A 442 -27.54 17.42 -8.74
N GLU A 443 -27.83 16.89 -9.93
CA GLU A 443 -27.38 15.57 -10.36
C GLU A 443 -25.85 15.51 -10.55
N ALA A 444 -25.26 16.55 -11.16
CA ALA A 444 -23.81 16.68 -11.27
C ALA A 444 -23.13 16.81 -9.89
N ALA A 445 -23.73 17.55 -8.95
CA ALA A 445 -23.23 17.66 -7.58
C ALA A 445 -23.32 16.33 -6.81
N LYS A 446 -24.42 15.57 -6.97
CA LYS A 446 -24.55 14.23 -6.38
C LYS A 446 -23.54 13.24 -6.94
N LYS A 447 -23.30 13.28 -8.25
CA LYS A 447 -22.28 12.43 -8.89
C LYS A 447 -20.87 12.80 -8.46
N ALA A 448 -20.54 14.08 -8.38
CA ALA A 448 -19.24 14.54 -7.88
C ALA A 448 -19.02 14.17 -6.40
N ALA A 449 -20.07 14.25 -5.57
CA ALA A 449 -19.99 13.82 -4.18
C ALA A 449 -19.79 12.30 -4.05
N ALA A 450 -20.48 11.50 -4.87
CA ALA A 450 -20.33 10.05 -4.91
C ALA A 450 -18.93 9.62 -5.38
N ASP A 451 -18.40 10.27 -6.43
CA ASP A 451 -17.05 10.00 -6.95
C ASP A 451 -15.97 10.41 -5.93
N ALA A 452 -16.17 11.52 -5.21
CA ALA A 452 -15.28 11.95 -4.13
C ALA A 452 -15.31 10.98 -2.94
N GLU A 453 -16.49 10.48 -2.55
CA GLU A 453 -16.62 9.48 -1.48
C GLU A 453 -16.01 8.14 -1.88
N ALA A 454 -16.21 7.69 -3.12
CA ALA A 454 -15.61 6.47 -3.65
C ALA A 454 -14.08 6.57 -3.69
N LYS A 455 -13.54 7.72 -4.11
CA LYS A 455 -12.09 7.97 -4.09
C LYS A 455 -11.53 7.95 -2.67
N ARG A 456 -12.23 8.55 -1.71
CA ARG A 456 -11.81 8.56 -0.30
C ARG A 456 -11.79 7.15 0.30
N LYS A 457 -12.81 6.34 0.02
CA LYS A 457 -12.87 4.94 0.47
C LYS A 457 -11.77 4.07 -0.17
N ALA A 458 -11.47 4.30 -1.45
CA ALA A 458 -10.38 3.60 -2.13
C ALA A 458 -9.00 3.95 -1.54
N GLU A 459 -8.78 5.23 -1.25
CA GLU A 459 -7.52 5.73 -0.66
C GLU A 459 -7.35 5.26 0.79
N GLU A 460 -8.43 5.21 1.57
CA GLU A 460 -8.44 4.66 2.94
C GLU A 460 -8.20 3.14 2.94
N ALA A 461 -8.79 2.40 1.99
CA ALA A 461 -8.53 0.97 1.83
C ALA A 461 -7.08 0.68 1.43
N ALA A 462 -6.50 1.47 0.51
CA ALA A 462 -5.10 1.34 0.13
C ALA A 462 -4.14 1.67 1.29
N ALA A 463 -4.46 2.69 2.10
CA ALA A 463 -3.70 3.03 3.29
C ALA A 463 -3.79 1.94 4.38
N ALA A 464 -4.95 1.30 4.54
CA ALA A 464 -5.13 0.18 5.46
C ALA A 464 -4.35 -1.07 5.02
N ASP A 465 -4.35 -1.40 3.73
CA ASP A 465 -3.58 -2.51 3.17
C ASP A 465 -2.07 -2.30 3.31
N ALA A 466 -1.58 -1.08 3.05
CA ALA A 466 -0.17 -0.71 3.26
C ALA A 466 0.27 -0.87 4.73
N ARG A 467 -0.57 -0.43 5.69
CA ARG A 467 -0.32 -0.60 7.13
C ARG A 467 -0.32 -2.07 7.54
N ALA A 468 -1.24 -2.87 7.00
CA ALA A 468 -1.29 -4.31 7.25
C ALA A 468 -0.06 -5.03 6.68
N GLY A 469 0.42 -4.63 5.49
CA GLY A 469 1.65 -5.12 4.89
C GLY A 469 2.89 -4.80 5.74
N GLU A 470 3.01 -3.58 6.23
CA GLU A 470 4.12 -3.17 7.10
C GLU A 470 4.10 -3.92 8.45
N ALA A 471 2.92 -4.11 9.04
CA ALA A 471 2.76 -4.87 10.28
C ALA A 471 3.15 -6.35 10.09
N ARG A 472 2.75 -6.98 8.98
CA ARG A 472 3.14 -8.36 8.65
C ARG A 472 4.65 -8.49 8.44
N ARG A 473 5.29 -7.50 7.80
CA ARG A 473 6.74 -7.47 7.61
C ARG A 473 7.50 -7.37 8.95
N LYS A 474 7.06 -6.49 9.85
CA LYS A 474 7.64 -6.35 11.20
C LYS A 474 7.47 -7.62 12.03
N ALA A 475 6.29 -8.26 11.97
CA ALA A 475 6.05 -9.53 12.65
C ALA A 475 6.95 -10.66 12.12
N ALA A 476 7.11 -10.78 10.80
CA ALA A 476 7.99 -11.76 10.19
C ALA A 476 9.48 -11.53 10.55
N GLU A 477 9.91 -10.27 10.62
CA GLU A 477 11.27 -9.90 11.03
C GLU A 477 11.52 -10.21 12.51
N GLU A 478 10.54 -9.96 13.39
CA GLU A 478 10.63 -10.31 14.81
C GLU A 478 10.66 -11.84 15.01
N GLU A 479 9.86 -12.59 14.27
CA GLU A 479 9.86 -14.05 14.30
C GLU A 479 11.19 -14.63 13.81
N ALA A 480 11.73 -14.10 12.70
CA ALA A 480 13.04 -14.48 12.20
C ALA A 480 14.15 -14.18 13.21
N ARG A 481 14.08 -13.04 13.90
CA ARG A 481 15.03 -12.68 14.96
C ARG A 481 14.95 -13.64 16.16
N LYS A 482 13.75 -13.98 16.63
CA LYS A 482 13.56 -14.96 17.73
C LYS A 482 14.09 -16.34 17.35
N LYS A 483 13.87 -16.77 16.11
CA LYS A 483 14.40 -18.05 15.61
C LYS A 483 15.92 -18.04 15.54
N ALA A 484 16.53 -16.96 15.06
CA ALA A 484 17.99 -16.81 15.03
C ALA A 484 18.59 -16.81 16.45
N GLU A 485 17.96 -16.11 17.40
CA GLU A 485 18.38 -16.10 18.81
C GLU A 485 18.24 -17.48 19.47
N GLN A 486 17.20 -18.23 19.15
CA GLN A 486 17.02 -19.59 19.62
C GLN A 486 18.10 -20.54 19.06
N GLU A 487 18.40 -20.42 17.76
CA GLU A 487 19.43 -21.23 17.10
C GLU A 487 20.83 -20.91 17.65
N GLU A 488 21.12 -19.64 17.96
CA GLU A 488 22.35 -19.24 18.64
C GLU A 488 22.44 -19.80 20.06
N ASN A 489 21.33 -19.78 20.82
CA ASN A 489 21.28 -20.39 22.14
C ASN A 489 21.50 -21.90 22.11
N ASP A 490 20.86 -22.60 21.17
CA ASP A 490 21.03 -24.04 20.97
C ASP A 490 22.47 -24.37 20.58
N ARG A 491 23.09 -23.56 19.71
CA ARG A 491 24.49 -23.68 19.36
C ARG A 491 25.39 -23.51 20.58
N ARG A 492 25.15 -22.48 21.40
CA ARG A 492 25.90 -22.22 22.64
C ARG A 492 25.78 -23.37 23.65
N VAL A 493 24.59 -23.97 23.77
CA VAL A 493 24.38 -25.15 24.61
C VAL A 493 25.16 -26.35 24.08
N ARG A 494 25.12 -26.61 22.77
CA ARG A 494 25.91 -27.70 22.15
C ARG A 494 27.42 -27.50 22.33
N GLU A 495 27.92 -26.29 22.13
CA GLU A 495 29.34 -25.96 22.34
C GLU A 495 29.74 -26.14 23.81
N ALA A 496 28.89 -25.73 24.76
CA ALA A 496 29.13 -25.97 26.19
C ALA A 496 29.14 -27.46 26.54
N GLN A 497 28.26 -28.27 25.93
CA GLN A 497 28.25 -29.72 26.13
C GLN A 497 29.49 -30.40 25.55
N ILE A 498 29.95 -29.98 24.37
CA ILE A 498 31.19 -30.48 23.75
C ILE A 498 32.38 -30.13 24.65
N ALA A 499 32.49 -28.88 25.10
CA ALA A 499 33.56 -28.45 26.01
C ALA A 499 33.52 -29.21 27.35
N ALA A 500 32.34 -29.50 27.89
CA ALA A 500 32.18 -30.31 29.10
C ALA A 500 32.59 -31.77 28.88
N ALA A 501 32.26 -32.35 27.72
CA ALA A 501 32.69 -33.70 27.35
C ALA A 501 34.22 -33.78 27.18
N GLU A 502 34.84 -32.78 26.57
CA GLU A 502 36.30 -32.69 26.46
C GLU A 502 36.99 -32.54 27.81
N ARG A 503 36.45 -31.72 28.72
CA ARG A 503 36.96 -31.62 30.10
C ARG A 503 36.88 -32.96 30.82
N ARG A 504 35.73 -33.63 30.75
CA ARG A 504 35.58 -34.98 31.33
C ARG A 504 36.56 -35.98 30.73
N ARG A 505 36.80 -35.92 29.42
CA ARG A 505 37.78 -36.78 28.74
C ARG A 505 39.20 -36.50 29.20
N LYS A 506 39.59 -35.22 29.35
CA LYS A 506 40.90 -34.81 29.85
C LYS A 506 41.10 -35.21 31.31
N GLU A 507 40.07 -35.01 32.15
CA GLU A 507 40.08 -35.44 33.56
C GLU A 507 40.14 -36.96 33.69
N ALA A 508 39.41 -37.71 32.87
CA ALA A 508 39.48 -39.16 32.83
C ALA A 508 40.86 -39.65 32.35
N ALA A 509 41.44 -39.00 31.34
CA ALA A 509 42.78 -39.30 30.86
C ALA A 509 43.84 -39.00 31.94
N ALA A 510 43.74 -37.86 32.64
CA ALA A 510 44.64 -37.51 33.73
C ALA A 510 44.50 -38.46 34.93
N LYS A 511 43.27 -38.87 35.29
CA LYS A 511 43.03 -39.89 36.31
C LYS A 511 43.61 -41.24 35.90
N LEU A 512 43.46 -41.63 34.63
CA LEU A 512 44.06 -42.85 34.09
C LEU A 512 45.59 -42.79 34.09
N GLU A 513 46.18 -41.64 33.79
CA GLU A 513 47.64 -41.44 33.85
C GLU A 513 48.15 -41.43 35.29
N GLN A 514 47.42 -40.81 36.22
CA GLN A 514 47.73 -40.84 37.65
C GLN A 514 47.58 -42.26 38.22
N GLN A 515 46.56 -43.00 37.80
CA GLN A 515 46.38 -44.41 38.15
C GLN A 515 47.53 -45.25 37.57
N LYS A 516 47.94 -45.00 36.32
CA LYS A 516 49.13 -45.64 35.71
C LYS A 516 50.39 -45.37 36.53
N ARG A 517 50.66 -44.11 36.93
CA ARG A 517 51.79 -43.74 37.81
C ARG A 517 51.72 -44.35 39.21
N LEU A 518 50.52 -44.54 39.77
CA LEU A 518 50.30 -45.23 41.04
C LEU A 518 50.44 -46.76 40.92
N THR A 519 50.27 -47.31 39.72
CA THR A 519 50.49 -48.73 39.38
C THR A 519 51.85 -49.02 38.75
N GLU A 520 52.69 -47.99 38.54
CA GLU A 520 54.10 -48.16 38.16
C GLU A 520 54.88 -48.64 39.39
N THR A 521 54.80 -49.95 39.64
CA THR A 521 55.83 -50.68 40.37
C THR A 521 57.16 -50.58 39.61
N PRO A 522 58.34 -50.57 40.30
CA PRO A 522 59.65 -50.65 39.64
C PRO A 522 59.68 -51.84 38.67
N PRO A 523 60.50 -51.79 37.60
CA PRO A 523 60.27 -52.54 36.38
C PRO A 523 60.17 -54.05 36.66
N THR A 524 58.94 -54.55 36.71
CA THR A 524 58.66 -55.96 36.52
C THR A 524 58.76 -56.24 35.03
N VAL A 525 59.86 -56.91 34.70
CA VAL A 525 60.15 -57.55 33.42
C VAL A 525 58.87 -58.10 32.79
N LYS A 526 58.47 -57.55 31.65
CA LYS A 526 57.45 -58.17 30.79
C LYS A 526 58.02 -59.53 30.37
N LEU A 527 57.42 -60.62 30.83
CA LEU A 527 57.58 -61.93 30.22
C LEU A 527 57.00 -61.84 28.81
N THR A 528 57.84 -61.44 27.85
CA THR A 528 57.69 -61.87 26.47
C THR A 528 57.87 -63.39 26.47
N SER A 529 56.99 -64.11 25.77
CA SER A 529 57.08 -65.57 25.57
C SER A 529 58.53 -65.95 25.23
N LYS A 530 59.18 -66.67 26.14
CA LYS A 530 60.53 -67.21 25.91
C LYS A 530 60.50 -68.04 24.63
N THR A 531 61.53 -67.91 23.81
CA THR A 531 61.66 -68.73 22.60
C THR A 531 61.83 -70.20 22.98
N GLU A 532 61.45 -71.12 22.09
CA GLU A 532 61.56 -72.58 22.29
C GLU A 532 62.99 -73.02 22.68
N VAL A 533 64.00 -72.31 22.17
CA VAL A 533 65.43 -72.49 22.51
C VAL A 533 65.76 -72.08 23.95
N GLU A 534 65.08 -71.07 24.51
CA GLU A 534 65.27 -70.62 25.89
C GLU A 534 64.50 -71.51 26.88
N LEU A 535 63.31 -71.99 26.50
CA LEU A 535 62.52 -72.92 27.30
C LEU A 535 63.23 -74.27 27.51
N ASN A 536 63.93 -74.76 26.49
CA ASN A 536 64.73 -76.00 26.56
C ASN A 536 65.96 -75.93 27.46
N LYS A 537 66.49 -74.73 27.74
CA LYS A 537 67.61 -74.55 28.68
C LYS A 537 67.14 -74.50 30.14
N GLU A 538 65.92 -74.03 30.36
CA GLU A 538 65.34 -73.84 31.69
C GLU A 538 64.65 -75.11 32.22
N TYR A 539 63.94 -75.84 31.35
CA TYR A 539 63.23 -77.06 31.71
C TYR A 539 63.91 -78.28 31.09
N LYS A 540 64.53 -79.13 31.92
CA LYS A 540 65.14 -80.40 31.48
C LYS A 540 64.06 -81.38 31.02
N GLU A 541 64.44 -82.40 30.24
CA GLU A 541 63.53 -83.45 29.79
C GLU A 541 62.75 -84.09 30.96
N GLY A 542 61.43 -84.19 30.81
CA GLY A 542 60.50 -84.63 31.85
C GLY A 542 59.33 -83.67 32.08
N ILE A 543 58.62 -83.89 33.19
CA ILE A 543 57.46 -83.08 33.61
C ILE A 543 57.88 -82.25 34.82
N THR A 544 57.72 -80.94 34.73
CA THR A 544 57.94 -79.99 35.82
C THR A 544 56.60 -79.36 36.20
N GLU A 545 56.22 -79.39 37.48
CA GLU A 545 55.05 -78.69 37.99
C GLU A 545 55.48 -77.52 38.88
N GLU A 546 54.97 -76.34 38.62
CA GLU A 546 55.18 -75.12 39.38
C GLU A 546 53.83 -74.54 39.82
N VAL A 547 53.75 -74.10 41.08
CA VAL A 547 52.58 -73.36 41.58
C VAL A 547 53.00 -71.93 41.86
N ILE A 548 52.34 -71.00 41.18
CA ILE A 548 52.57 -69.56 41.32
C ILE A 548 51.35 -68.98 42.04
N GLU A 549 51.58 -68.39 43.20
CA GLU A 549 50.55 -67.67 43.94
C GLU A 549 50.64 -66.18 43.67
N GLU A 550 49.57 -65.61 43.13
CA GLU A 550 49.42 -64.18 42.90
C GLU A 550 48.29 -63.62 43.76
N ARG A 551 48.27 -62.29 43.96
CA ARG A 551 47.34 -61.61 44.88
C ARG A 551 45.86 -61.94 44.64
N ASN A 552 45.46 -62.28 43.42
CA ASN A 552 44.08 -62.53 43.01
C ASN A 552 43.84 -63.88 42.32
N ARG A 553 44.86 -64.74 42.22
CA ARG A 553 44.77 -66.04 41.54
C ARG A 553 45.91 -66.98 41.92
N ARG A 554 45.66 -68.28 41.80
CA ARG A 554 46.66 -69.34 41.87
C ARG A 554 46.82 -69.95 40.47
N ILE A 555 48.06 -70.08 40.00
CA ILE A 555 48.39 -70.68 38.70
C ILE A 555 49.17 -71.96 38.95
N ARG A 556 48.61 -73.10 38.58
CA ARG A 556 49.35 -74.36 38.46
C ARG A 556 49.87 -74.47 37.02
N LYS A 557 51.17 -74.39 36.83
CA LYS A 557 51.86 -74.51 35.54
C LYS A 557 52.53 -75.88 35.46
N ILE A 558 52.24 -76.63 34.41
CA ILE A 558 52.85 -77.93 34.12
C ILE A 558 53.64 -77.78 32.82
N VAL A 559 54.94 -78.00 32.87
CA VAL A 559 55.83 -77.96 31.70
C VAL A 559 56.26 -79.38 31.37
N ILE A 560 55.95 -79.82 30.15
CA ILE A 560 56.34 -81.13 29.63
C ILE A 560 57.40 -80.89 28.56
N ASN A 561 58.64 -81.32 28.81
CA ASN A 561 59.71 -81.34 27.82
C ASN A 561 59.96 -82.79 27.37
N ARG A 562 59.76 -83.08 26.08
CA ARG A 562 60.05 -84.39 25.47
C ARG A 562 60.98 -84.20 24.28
N GLY A 563 62.23 -84.68 24.37
CA GLY A 563 63.17 -84.61 23.26
C GLY A 563 63.48 -83.20 22.73
N GLY A 564 63.21 -82.14 23.50
CA GLY A 564 63.37 -80.75 23.07
C GLY A 564 62.06 -80.05 22.66
N ASP A 565 60.92 -80.75 22.67
CA ASP A 565 59.61 -80.12 22.44
C ASP A 565 58.99 -79.76 23.79
N VAL A 566 58.89 -78.45 24.08
CA VAL A 566 58.35 -77.94 25.35
C VAL A 566 56.90 -77.54 25.19
N THR A 567 56.01 -78.22 25.91
CA THR A 567 54.60 -77.85 26.02
C THR A 567 54.29 -77.37 27.42
N ILE A 568 53.68 -76.20 27.54
CA ILE A 568 53.31 -75.56 28.81
C ILE A 568 51.81 -75.58 28.98
N TYR A 569 51.33 -76.23 30.04
CA TYR A 569 49.95 -76.21 30.47
C TYR A 569 49.79 -75.28 31.66
N LYS A 570 48.70 -74.51 31.73
CA LYS A 570 48.36 -73.67 32.89
C LYS A 570 46.92 -73.91 33.32
N HIS A 571 46.72 -74.21 34.60
CA HIS A 571 45.43 -74.19 35.28
C HIS A 571 45.41 -72.97 36.21
N ILE A 572 44.55 -72.01 35.90
CA ILE A 572 44.45 -70.75 36.63
C ILE A 572 43.14 -70.74 37.41
N THR A 573 43.24 -70.64 38.74
CA THR A 573 42.11 -70.48 39.65
C THR A 573 42.12 -69.06 40.19
N TYR A 574 41.11 -68.26 39.88
CA TYR A 574 40.96 -66.92 40.43
C TYR A 574 40.23 -66.96 41.78
N ASN A 575 40.55 -66.00 42.66
CA ASN A 575 39.90 -65.91 43.97
C ASN A 575 38.39 -65.57 43.88
N TRP A 576 37.93 -65.07 42.73
CA TRP A 576 36.52 -64.82 42.43
C TRP A 576 35.77 -66.04 41.87
N GLY A 577 36.43 -67.20 41.74
CA GLY A 577 35.81 -68.48 41.36
C GLY A 577 36.07 -68.92 39.92
N GLY A 578 36.58 -68.05 39.05
CA GLY A 578 36.88 -68.40 37.66
C GLY A 578 38.03 -69.40 37.53
N VAL A 579 37.83 -70.43 36.71
CA VAL A 579 38.84 -71.45 36.41
C VAL A 579 39.08 -71.52 34.91
N PHE A 580 40.35 -71.41 34.50
CA PHE A 580 40.75 -71.41 33.08
C PHE A 580 41.93 -72.34 32.84
N TYR A 581 41.96 -72.94 31.64
CA TYR A 581 42.97 -73.89 31.23
C TYR A 581 43.65 -73.43 29.94
N PHE A 582 44.97 -73.54 29.86
CA PHE A 582 45.74 -73.12 28.69
C PHE A 582 46.78 -74.17 28.30
N ARG A 583 47.10 -74.23 27.01
CA ARG A 583 48.26 -74.93 26.43
C ARG A 583 49.03 -73.94 25.56
N ASN A 584 50.31 -73.70 25.85
CA ASN A 584 51.16 -72.73 25.15
C ASN A 584 50.50 -71.35 24.98
N ASP A 585 49.86 -70.87 26.05
CA ASP A 585 49.10 -69.61 26.12
C ASP A 585 47.79 -69.56 25.31
N GLU A 586 47.40 -70.65 24.64
CA GLU A 586 46.07 -70.80 24.02
C GLU A 586 45.07 -71.45 24.98
N SER A 587 43.85 -70.93 25.03
CA SER A 587 42.79 -71.45 25.90
C SER A 587 42.31 -72.83 25.43
N ILE A 588 42.15 -73.76 26.37
CA ILE A 588 41.68 -75.12 26.12
C ILE A 588 40.58 -75.53 27.12
N SER A 589 39.84 -76.60 26.84
CA SER A 589 38.85 -77.12 27.78
C SER A 589 39.51 -77.86 28.96
N LYS A 590 38.77 -77.98 30.07
CA LYS A 590 39.19 -78.76 31.24
C LYS A 590 39.53 -80.20 30.87
N ASP A 591 38.66 -80.87 30.11
CA ASP A 591 38.85 -82.27 29.72
C ASP A 591 40.12 -82.46 28.88
N LEU A 592 40.40 -81.51 27.98
CA LEU A 592 41.62 -81.53 27.16
C LEU A 592 42.87 -81.33 28.02
N PHE A 593 42.82 -80.39 28.97
CA PHE A 593 43.90 -80.16 29.91
C PHE A 593 44.17 -81.40 30.78
N GLU A 594 43.12 -82.01 31.35
CA GLU A 594 43.29 -83.18 32.23
C GLU A 594 43.82 -84.40 31.48
N ARG A 595 43.47 -84.55 30.20
CA ARG A 595 43.98 -85.64 29.34
C ARG A 595 45.44 -85.43 28.93
N GLU A 596 45.83 -84.20 28.63
CA GLU A 596 47.13 -83.91 28.00
C GLU A 596 48.20 -83.45 29.00
N ALA A 597 47.81 -82.76 30.08
CA ALA A 597 48.71 -82.29 31.12
C ALA A 597 49.02 -83.34 32.20
N LYS A 598 48.26 -84.46 32.23
CA LYS A 598 48.54 -85.64 33.05
C LYS A 598 48.89 -86.83 32.15
N LEU A 599 50.16 -86.94 31.80
CA LEU A 599 50.77 -88.21 31.39
C LEU A 599 51.65 -88.72 32.52
#